data_AF-A0A7W8EML8-F1
#
_entry.id   AF-A0A7W8EML8-F1
#
_cell.length_a   1.000
_cell.length_b   1.000
_cell.length_c   1.000
_cell.angle_alpha   90.00
_cell.angle_beta   90.00
_cell.angle_gamma   90.00
#
_symmetry.space_group_name_H-M   'P 1'
#
loop_
_entity.id
_entity.type
_entity.pdbx_description
1 polymer ?
#
loop_
_entity_poly.entity_id
_entity_poly.type
_entity_poly.pdbx_seq_one_letter_code
_entity_poly.pdbx_strand_id
1 'polypeptide(L)'
;MLERAGATEEAVAPRWPLFADPETGEWTTTARGSWTGGFWAGLLGLRAALSGRPADRAVASGRTAALAPWLDADTATRGMIFWYGTAFTEPELRQRAAEALLDAYDPLLGIVPWGGAFGGPRELARVDSLPGLVPLLGGAGARGLHVMRSHLDRHVGLVTRGDQLVPAWRVAPDGGWVPYPDPPAGWSRTAPWLTLALADAGCVFTSPDPVATPDTSAVAIQVVALLKLPGARPRDQAARMLRDLVTGHVRAGRLLDGCYDPHRGVATRHELVWGDFFLAVGLAILTGAIDPFTC
;
A
#
# COMPACT_ATOMS: atom_id res chain seq x y z
N MET A 1 -16.45 -0.92 10.08
CA MET A 1 -15.42 -1.27 9.10
C MET A 1 -15.16 -2.77 9.08
N LEU A 2 -14.67 -3.38 10.17
CA LEU A 2 -14.36 -4.82 10.18
C LEU A 2 -15.59 -5.73 9.97
N GLU A 3 -16.77 -5.33 10.49
CA GLU A 3 -18.03 -6.02 10.15
C GLU A 3 -18.38 -5.91 8.66
N ARG A 4 -18.16 -4.73 8.05
CA ARG A 4 -18.33 -4.55 6.60
C ARG A 4 -17.35 -5.43 5.82
N ALA A 5 -16.10 -5.56 6.28
CA ALA A 5 -15.15 -6.46 5.64
C ALA A 5 -15.64 -7.92 5.64
N GLY A 6 -16.29 -8.35 6.73
CA GLY A 6 -16.93 -9.66 6.79
C GLY A 6 -18.07 -9.85 5.81
N ALA A 7 -19.03 -8.92 5.80
CA ALA A 7 -20.15 -8.96 4.88
C ALA A 7 -19.69 -8.89 3.41
N THR A 8 -18.66 -8.10 3.10
CA THR A 8 -18.06 -8.04 1.77
C THR A 8 -17.44 -9.38 1.38
N GLU A 9 -16.66 -10.04 2.25
CA GLU A 9 -16.08 -11.35 1.93
C GLU A 9 -17.17 -12.39 1.62
N GLU A 10 -18.24 -12.44 2.43
CA GLU A 10 -19.38 -13.33 2.18
C GLU A 10 -20.06 -13.05 0.84
N ALA A 11 -20.14 -11.79 0.43
CA ALA A 11 -20.83 -11.37 -0.79
C ALA A 11 -20.01 -11.55 -2.07
N VAL A 12 -18.69 -11.32 -2.03
CA VAL A 12 -17.87 -11.23 -3.25
C VAL A 12 -16.93 -12.41 -3.47
N ALA A 13 -16.70 -13.24 -2.45
CA ALA A 13 -15.90 -14.45 -2.60
C ALA A 13 -16.47 -15.35 -3.72
N PRO A 14 -15.62 -15.95 -4.57
CA PRO A 14 -14.16 -16.01 -4.49
C PRO A 14 -13.42 -14.86 -5.18
N ARG A 15 -14.13 -13.83 -5.66
CA ARG A 15 -13.52 -12.63 -6.27
C ARG A 15 -12.99 -11.69 -5.19
N TRP A 16 -12.21 -10.70 -5.62
CA TRP A 16 -11.51 -9.79 -4.73
C TRP A 16 -12.02 -8.36 -4.88
N PRO A 17 -12.43 -7.68 -3.80
CA PRO A 17 -12.91 -6.30 -3.86
C PRO A 17 -11.78 -5.36 -4.32
N LEU A 18 -12.14 -4.38 -5.15
CA LEU A 18 -11.23 -3.33 -5.61
C LEU A 18 -11.72 -1.95 -5.17
N PHE A 19 -12.90 -1.56 -5.65
CA PHE A 19 -13.59 -0.35 -5.24
C PHE A 19 -15.10 -0.57 -5.24
N ALA A 20 -15.83 0.17 -4.39
CA ALA A 20 -17.28 0.09 -4.33
C ALA A 20 -17.93 1.42 -4.70
N ASP A 21 -19.05 1.32 -5.39
CA ASP A 21 -19.88 2.47 -5.73
C ASP A 21 -20.39 3.17 -4.44
N PRO A 22 -20.27 4.50 -4.33
CA PRO A 22 -20.58 5.21 -3.09
C PRO A 22 -22.07 5.20 -2.73
N GLU A 23 -22.96 5.09 -3.72
CA GLU A 23 -24.41 5.13 -3.52
C GLU A 23 -24.93 3.75 -3.12
N THR A 24 -24.65 2.75 -3.95
CA THR A 24 -25.14 1.36 -3.82
C THR A 24 -24.31 0.52 -2.87
N GLY A 25 -23.00 0.80 -2.74
CA GLY A 25 -22.05 -0.04 -2.02
C GLY A 25 -21.66 -1.33 -2.75
N GLU A 26 -22.02 -1.47 -4.03
CA GLU A 26 -21.67 -2.62 -4.87
C GLU A 26 -20.19 -2.59 -5.24
N TRP A 27 -19.51 -3.74 -5.09
CA TRP A 27 -18.08 -3.86 -5.36
C TRP A 27 -17.80 -4.20 -6.82
N THR A 28 -16.96 -3.38 -7.46
CA THR A 28 -16.16 -3.84 -8.59
C THR A 28 -15.06 -4.77 -8.07
N THR A 29 -14.92 -5.94 -8.70
CA THR A 29 -14.01 -6.99 -8.23
C THR A 29 -12.99 -7.42 -9.28
N THR A 30 -11.87 -7.96 -8.82
CA THR A 30 -10.85 -8.60 -9.66
C THR A 30 -10.86 -10.12 -9.44
N ALA A 31 -10.35 -10.87 -10.42
CA ALA A 31 -10.32 -12.33 -10.33
C ALA A 31 -9.27 -12.86 -9.33
N ARG A 32 -8.16 -12.13 -9.16
CA ARG A 32 -6.98 -12.58 -8.40
C ARG A 32 -6.43 -11.52 -7.44
N GLY A 33 -7.21 -10.53 -7.04
CA GLY A 33 -6.77 -9.48 -6.11
C GLY A 33 -6.02 -8.32 -6.76
N SER A 34 -5.29 -8.56 -7.85
CA SER A 34 -4.40 -7.55 -8.46
C SER A 34 -3.34 -7.08 -7.44
N TRP A 35 -2.73 -5.92 -7.67
CA TRP A 35 -1.80 -5.27 -6.73
C TRP A 35 -2.43 -4.98 -5.34
N THR A 36 -3.77 -4.94 -5.23
CA THR A 36 -4.49 -4.63 -3.99
C THR A 36 -4.82 -5.85 -3.12
N GLY A 37 -4.57 -7.07 -3.60
CA GLY A 37 -4.97 -8.30 -2.90
C GLY A 37 -4.39 -8.38 -1.48
N GLY A 38 -3.17 -7.87 -1.27
CA GLY A 38 -2.52 -7.81 0.04
C GLY A 38 -3.28 -6.95 1.05
N PHE A 39 -3.88 -5.84 0.62
CA PHE A 39 -4.66 -4.98 1.52
C PHE A 39 -5.95 -5.67 1.99
N TRP A 40 -6.61 -6.41 1.10
CA TRP A 40 -7.80 -7.19 1.47
C TRP A 40 -7.46 -8.33 2.43
N ALA A 41 -6.44 -9.13 2.11
CA ALA A 41 -5.98 -10.20 2.98
C ALA A 41 -5.53 -9.67 4.35
N GLY A 42 -4.80 -8.55 4.36
CA GLY A 42 -4.38 -7.87 5.59
C GLY A 42 -5.56 -7.34 6.42
N LEU A 43 -6.61 -6.79 5.79
CA LEU A 43 -7.82 -6.33 6.47
C LEU A 43 -8.58 -7.49 7.14
N LEU A 44 -8.68 -8.63 6.45
CA LEU A 44 -9.24 -9.86 7.02
C LEU A 44 -8.37 -10.42 8.15
N GLY A 45 -7.04 -10.34 8.01
CA GLY A 45 -6.09 -10.68 9.08
C GLY A 45 -6.27 -9.81 10.33
N LEU A 46 -6.42 -8.50 10.16
CA LEU A 46 -6.71 -7.58 11.25
C LEU A 46 -8.05 -7.91 11.92
N ARG A 47 -9.10 -8.18 11.14
CA ARG A 47 -10.40 -8.62 11.67
C ARG A 47 -10.23 -9.89 12.51
N ALA A 48 -9.52 -10.89 12.00
CA ALA A 48 -9.30 -12.15 12.70
C ALA A 48 -8.48 -12.00 13.99
N ALA A 49 -7.49 -11.12 13.98
CA ALA A 49 -6.68 -10.80 15.16
C ALA A 49 -7.52 -10.16 16.27
N LEU A 50 -8.40 -9.21 15.92
CA LEU A 50 -9.22 -8.49 16.90
C LEU A 50 -10.46 -9.27 17.36
N SER A 51 -11.05 -10.10 16.49
CA SER A 51 -12.24 -10.87 16.86
C SER A 51 -11.92 -12.14 17.64
N GLY A 52 -10.72 -12.72 17.43
CA GLY A 52 -10.33 -14.00 18.00
C GLY A 52 -11.17 -15.20 17.51
N ARG A 53 -12.07 -15.02 16.53
CA ARG A 53 -12.97 -16.08 16.07
C ARG A 53 -12.23 -17.07 15.15
N PRO A 54 -12.34 -18.40 15.37
CA PRO A 54 -11.71 -19.39 14.49
C PRO A 54 -12.12 -19.28 13.01
N ALA A 55 -13.39 -18.93 12.75
CA ALA A 55 -13.89 -18.73 11.39
C ALA A 55 -13.20 -17.56 10.67
N ASP A 56 -12.97 -16.43 11.36
CA ASP A 56 -12.27 -15.29 10.77
C ASP A 56 -10.81 -15.64 10.48
N ARG A 57 -10.14 -16.40 11.37
CA ARG A 57 -8.78 -16.88 11.13
C ARG A 57 -8.68 -17.79 9.91
N ALA A 58 -9.64 -18.70 9.74
CA ALA A 58 -9.69 -19.59 8.57
C ALA A 58 -9.86 -18.80 7.27
N VAL A 59 -10.75 -17.80 7.26
CA VAL A 59 -10.95 -16.89 6.11
C VAL A 59 -9.67 -16.10 5.81
N ALA A 60 -9.03 -15.51 6.83
CA ALA A 60 -7.81 -14.73 6.66
C ALA A 60 -6.63 -15.57 6.12
N SER A 61 -6.39 -16.75 6.68
CA SER A 61 -5.34 -17.67 6.18
C SER A 61 -5.65 -18.14 4.76
N GLY A 62 -6.89 -18.55 4.47
CA GLY A 62 -7.30 -18.97 3.13
C GLY A 62 -7.11 -17.87 2.07
N ARG A 63 -7.44 -16.62 2.39
CA ARG A 63 -7.19 -15.49 1.48
C ARG A 63 -5.72 -15.15 1.34
N THR A 64 -4.96 -15.20 2.43
CA THR A 64 -3.52 -14.94 2.36
C THR A 64 -2.81 -15.99 1.50
N ALA A 65 -3.13 -17.28 1.68
CA ALA A 65 -2.62 -18.36 0.85
C ALA A 65 -2.99 -18.20 -0.64
N ALA A 66 -4.18 -17.66 -0.94
CA ALA A 66 -4.61 -17.39 -2.31
C ALA A 66 -3.80 -16.29 -3.03
N LEU A 67 -2.91 -15.57 -2.33
CA LEU A 67 -1.95 -14.64 -2.93
C LEU A 67 -0.73 -15.33 -3.54
N ALA A 68 -0.49 -16.61 -3.26
CA ALA A 68 0.71 -17.33 -3.71
C ALA A 68 1.06 -17.19 -5.21
N PRO A 69 0.09 -17.17 -6.16
CA PRO A 69 0.40 -16.96 -7.57
C PRO A 69 1.08 -15.62 -7.90
N TRP A 70 1.02 -14.62 -7.00
CA TRP A 70 1.71 -13.33 -7.18
C TRP A 70 3.21 -13.39 -6.88
N LEU A 71 3.74 -14.49 -6.35
CA LEU A 71 5.18 -14.67 -6.17
C LEU A 71 5.91 -14.61 -7.52
N ASP A 72 5.32 -15.22 -8.54
CA ASP A 72 5.87 -15.37 -9.89
C ASP A 72 5.54 -14.19 -10.80
N ALA A 73 4.75 -13.22 -10.33
CA ALA A 73 4.41 -12.04 -11.11
C ALA A 73 5.61 -11.09 -11.19
N ASP A 74 6.00 -10.69 -12.41
CA ASP A 74 7.00 -9.64 -12.66
C ASP A 74 6.42 -8.28 -12.27
N THR A 75 6.49 -7.97 -10.97
CA THR A 75 6.08 -6.69 -10.41
C THR A 75 6.76 -6.36 -9.09
N ALA A 76 7.07 -5.08 -8.87
CA ALA A 76 7.51 -4.58 -7.57
C ALA A 76 6.36 -4.50 -6.54
N THR A 77 5.10 -4.51 -6.98
CA THR A 77 3.92 -4.53 -6.08
C THR A 77 3.83 -5.78 -5.22
N ARG A 78 4.69 -6.78 -5.43
CA ARG A 78 4.89 -7.88 -4.47
C ARG A 78 5.17 -7.35 -3.05
N GLY A 79 5.79 -6.17 -2.94
CA GLY A 79 5.86 -5.39 -1.70
C GLY A 79 4.51 -5.23 -1.02
N MET A 80 3.57 -4.57 -1.68
CA MET A 80 2.21 -4.34 -1.18
C MET A 80 1.43 -5.66 -0.99
N ILE A 81 1.55 -6.58 -1.94
CA ILE A 81 0.79 -7.83 -1.90
C ILE A 81 1.18 -8.66 -0.67
N PHE A 82 2.48 -8.83 -0.42
CA PHE A 82 2.94 -9.77 0.59
C PHE A 82 3.21 -9.12 1.94
N TRP A 83 3.70 -7.88 2.03
CA TRP A 83 3.94 -7.27 3.34
C TRP A 83 2.64 -7.14 4.14
N TYR A 84 1.63 -6.50 3.53
CA TYR A 84 0.32 -6.28 4.14
C TYR A 84 -0.52 -7.57 4.18
N GLY A 85 -0.47 -8.39 3.13
CA GLY A 85 -1.23 -9.63 3.05
C GLY A 85 -0.83 -10.67 4.10
N THR A 86 0.45 -10.70 4.48
CA THR A 86 0.99 -11.66 5.47
C THR A 86 1.18 -11.04 6.86
N ALA A 87 0.66 -9.82 7.11
CA ALA A 87 0.75 -9.09 8.38
C ALA A 87 0.45 -9.96 9.61
N PHE A 88 -0.59 -10.79 9.51
CA PHE A 88 -1.15 -11.52 10.64
C PHE A 88 -1.06 -13.05 10.48
N THR A 89 -0.52 -13.56 9.37
CA THR A 89 -0.50 -15.00 9.04
C THR A 89 0.51 -15.34 7.93
N GLU A 90 0.77 -16.62 7.67
CA GLU A 90 1.61 -17.16 6.59
C GLU A 90 3.07 -16.60 6.51
N PRO A 91 3.89 -16.77 7.57
CA PRO A 91 5.27 -16.28 7.58
C PRO A 91 6.16 -16.91 6.50
N GLU A 92 5.93 -18.17 6.08
CA GLU A 92 6.70 -18.75 4.98
C GLU A 92 6.41 -18.06 3.64
N LEU A 93 5.15 -17.65 3.39
CA LEU A 93 4.80 -16.91 2.18
C LEU A 93 5.47 -15.54 2.15
N ARG A 94 5.55 -14.87 3.30
CA ARG A 94 6.29 -13.61 3.47
C ARG A 94 7.76 -13.76 3.11
N GLN A 95 8.41 -14.81 3.63
CA GLN A 95 9.83 -15.06 3.37
C GLN A 95 10.09 -15.32 1.88
N ARG A 96 9.27 -16.17 1.25
CA ARG A 96 9.37 -16.44 -0.20
C ARG A 96 9.16 -15.19 -1.05
N ALA A 97 8.29 -14.29 -0.62
CA ALA A 97 8.08 -13.01 -1.32
C ALA A 97 9.30 -12.10 -1.24
N ALA A 98 9.98 -12.05 -0.08
CA ALA A 98 11.21 -11.30 0.07
C ALA A 98 12.33 -11.85 -0.82
N GLU A 99 12.46 -13.17 -0.91
CA GLU A 99 13.39 -13.84 -1.84
C GLU A 99 13.07 -13.51 -3.30
N ALA A 100 11.80 -13.57 -3.69
CA ALA A 100 11.39 -13.26 -5.05
C ALA A 100 11.63 -11.78 -5.43
N LEU A 101 11.55 -10.85 -4.46
CA LEU A 101 11.93 -9.45 -4.65
C LEU A 101 13.46 -9.27 -4.76
N LEU A 102 14.23 -10.01 -3.96
CA LEU A 102 15.70 -10.01 -4.03
C LEU A 102 16.23 -10.52 -5.37
N ASP A 103 15.56 -11.49 -5.97
CA ASP A 103 15.94 -12.05 -7.27
C ASP A 103 15.53 -11.16 -8.44
N ALA A 104 14.50 -10.32 -8.26
CA ALA A 104 14.09 -9.35 -9.27
C ALA A 104 14.84 -8.00 -9.19
N TYR A 105 15.71 -7.83 -8.20
CA TYR A 105 16.52 -6.63 -8.06
C TYR A 105 17.50 -6.49 -9.23
N ASP A 106 17.49 -5.32 -9.85
CA ASP A 106 18.45 -4.93 -10.87
C ASP A 106 19.55 -4.05 -10.24
N PRO A 107 20.80 -4.55 -10.13
CA PRO A 107 21.90 -3.82 -9.50
C PRO A 107 22.41 -2.64 -10.35
N LEU A 108 22.18 -2.63 -11.66
CA LEU A 108 22.57 -1.51 -12.52
C LEU A 108 21.58 -0.35 -12.36
N LEU A 109 20.29 -0.68 -12.30
CA LEU A 109 19.25 0.31 -12.05
C LEU A 109 19.15 0.71 -10.57
N GLY A 110 19.65 -0.12 -9.66
CA GLY A 110 19.55 0.09 -8.22
C GLY A 110 18.11 -0.03 -7.70
N ILE A 111 17.25 -0.78 -8.38
CA ILE A 111 15.84 -0.95 -8.01
C ILE A 111 15.35 -2.36 -8.31
N VAL A 112 14.27 -2.80 -7.65
CA VAL A 112 13.36 -3.79 -8.23
C VAL A 112 12.48 -3.05 -9.25
N PRO A 113 12.53 -3.37 -10.55
CA PRO A 113 11.72 -2.70 -11.57
C PRO A 113 10.21 -2.87 -11.31
N TRP A 114 9.41 -1.88 -11.68
CA TRP A 114 7.95 -1.94 -11.52
C TRP A 114 7.33 -3.21 -12.11
N GLY A 115 7.86 -3.68 -13.23
CA GLY A 115 7.50 -4.97 -13.82
C GLY A 115 6.38 -4.90 -14.88
N GLY A 116 6.25 -5.96 -15.67
CA GLY A 116 5.27 -6.05 -16.77
C GLY A 116 3.90 -6.63 -16.39
N ALA A 117 3.68 -7.09 -15.15
CA ALA A 117 2.48 -7.85 -14.77
C ALA A 117 1.15 -7.11 -14.97
N PHE A 118 1.16 -5.77 -15.01
CA PHE A 118 -0.02 -4.93 -15.22
C PHE A 118 -0.02 -4.21 -16.57
N GLY A 119 0.87 -4.62 -17.49
CA GLY A 119 1.12 -3.94 -18.75
C GLY A 119 1.99 -2.68 -18.61
N GLY A 120 2.37 -2.11 -19.74
CA GLY A 120 3.28 -0.96 -19.80
C GLY A 120 4.76 -1.34 -19.71
N PRO A 121 5.67 -0.34 -19.65
CA PRO A 121 7.10 -0.57 -19.58
C PRO A 121 7.50 -1.27 -18.27
N ARG A 122 8.39 -2.25 -18.38
CA ARG A 122 8.92 -3.00 -17.24
C ARG A 122 9.84 -2.15 -16.34
N GLU A 123 10.76 -1.41 -16.96
CA GLU A 123 11.86 -0.69 -16.32
C GLU A 123 11.44 0.69 -15.82
N LEU A 124 10.47 0.71 -14.90
CA LEU A 124 10.02 1.92 -14.24
C LEU A 124 10.45 1.92 -12.77
N ALA A 125 10.86 3.10 -12.30
CA ALA A 125 10.91 3.45 -10.89
C ALA A 125 9.60 4.18 -10.56
N ARG A 126 8.71 3.54 -9.79
CA ARG A 126 7.44 4.14 -9.37
C ARG A 126 7.37 4.19 -7.86
N VAL A 127 6.93 5.32 -7.30
CA VAL A 127 6.86 5.53 -5.84
C VAL A 127 6.00 4.49 -5.12
N ASP A 128 5.00 3.92 -5.80
CA ASP A 128 4.16 2.85 -5.27
C ASP A 128 4.82 1.46 -5.33
N SER A 129 6.09 1.35 -5.72
CA SER A 129 6.92 0.16 -5.49
C SER A 129 7.51 0.11 -4.08
N LEU A 130 7.55 1.24 -3.36
CA LEU A 130 8.20 1.33 -2.06
C LEU A 130 7.40 0.70 -0.91
N PRO A 131 6.08 0.96 -0.77
CA PRO A 131 5.30 0.47 0.37
C PRO A 131 5.29 -1.06 0.42
N GLY A 132 5.58 -1.61 1.59
CA GLY A 132 5.70 -3.04 1.82
C GLY A 132 6.99 -3.69 1.29
N LEU A 133 7.55 -3.22 0.16
CA LEU A 133 8.83 -3.71 -0.35
C LEU A 133 9.98 -3.34 0.59
N VAL A 134 10.00 -2.08 1.05
CA VAL A 134 11.02 -1.58 1.98
C VAL A 134 11.10 -2.42 3.26
N PRO A 135 10.01 -2.63 4.03
CA PRO A 135 10.09 -3.44 5.24
C PRO A 135 10.33 -4.94 4.96
N LEU A 136 9.82 -5.51 3.85
CA LEU A 136 10.13 -6.90 3.47
C LEU A 136 11.62 -7.11 3.24
N LEU A 137 12.25 -6.25 2.43
CA LEU A 137 13.67 -6.36 2.14
C LEU A 137 14.52 -5.98 3.36
N GLY A 138 14.10 -4.99 4.15
CA GLY A 138 14.76 -4.62 5.41
C GLY A 138 14.87 -5.78 6.39
N GLY A 139 13.88 -6.69 6.40
CA GLY A 139 13.88 -7.91 7.20
C GLY A 139 14.67 -9.09 6.61
N ALA A 140 15.10 -9.03 5.34
CA ALA A 140 15.68 -10.17 4.61
C ALA A 140 17.21 -10.29 4.75
N GLY A 141 17.74 -10.01 5.94
CA GLY A 141 19.17 -10.09 6.25
C GLY A 141 20.04 -9.04 5.55
N ALA A 142 21.36 -9.24 5.51
CA ALA A 142 22.31 -8.24 5.02
C ALA A 142 22.14 -7.89 3.53
N ARG A 143 21.85 -8.89 2.68
CA ARG A 143 21.54 -8.68 1.26
C ARG A 143 20.24 -7.87 1.10
N GLY A 144 19.20 -8.25 1.85
CA GLY A 144 17.94 -7.51 1.94
C GLY A 144 18.14 -6.04 2.28
N LEU A 145 18.87 -5.77 3.36
CA LEU A 145 19.14 -4.41 3.82
C LEU A 145 19.88 -3.56 2.77
N HIS A 146 20.85 -4.15 2.07
CA HIS A 146 21.57 -3.47 0.99
C HIS A 146 20.64 -3.11 -0.18
N VAL A 147 19.84 -4.08 -0.65
CA VAL A 147 18.90 -3.87 -1.74
C VAL A 147 17.83 -2.85 -1.37
N MET A 148 17.27 -2.96 -0.15
CA MET A 148 16.31 -2.01 0.40
C MET A 148 16.84 -0.58 0.33
N ARG A 149 18.05 -0.34 0.84
CA ARG A 149 18.68 0.98 0.84
C ARG A 149 18.90 1.50 -0.57
N SER A 150 19.47 0.68 -1.46
CA SER A 150 19.70 1.08 -2.85
C SER A 150 18.38 1.46 -3.56
N HIS A 151 17.34 0.65 -3.38
CA HIS A 151 16.02 0.91 -3.95
C HIS A 151 15.39 2.20 -3.39
N LEU A 152 15.43 2.38 -2.07
CA LEU A 152 14.86 3.56 -1.41
C LEU A 152 15.62 4.83 -1.81
N ASP A 153 16.96 4.83 -1.75
CA ASP A 153 17.80 5.99 -2.09
C ASP A 153 17.57 6.42 -3.55
N ARG A 154 17.47 5.44 -4.46
CA ARG A 154 17.18 5.72 -5.87
C ARG A 154 15.82 6.38 -6.03
N HIS A 155 14.77 5.88 -5.37
CA HIS A 155 13.44 6.47 -5.48
C HIS A 155 13.37 7.84 -4.82
N VAL A 156 13.98 8.05 -3.65
CA VAL A 156 14.02 9.37 -3.00
C VAL A 156 14.68 10.39 -3.93
N GLY A 157 15.83 10.05 -4.51
CA GLY A 157 16.56 10.94 -5.41
C GLY A 157 15.83 11.24 -6.73
N LEU A 158 15.02 10.31 -7.23
CA LEU A 158 14.20 10.51 -8.43
C LEU A 158 12.93 11.30 -8.12
N VAL A 159 12.14 10.87 -7.13
CA VAL A 159 10.84 11.45 -6.82
C VAL A 159 10.97 12.90 -6.38
N THR A 160 12.07 13.26 -5.71
CA THR A 160 12.34 14.64 -5.25
C THR A 160 13.20 15.46 -6.22
N ARG A 161 13.39 14.99 -7.46
CA ARG A 161 14.20 15.68 -8.46
C ARG A 161 13.46 16.90 -9.03
N GLY A 162 13.73 18.06 -8.45
CA GLY A 162 13.15 19.36 -8.86
C GLY A 162 12.12 19.87 -7.86
N ASP A 163 11.30 20.84 -8.28
CA ASP A 163 10.40 21.57 -7.36
C ASP A 163 9.10 20.81 -7.03
N GLN A 164 8.78 19.77 -7.79
CA GLN A 164 7.54 19.01 -7.67
C GLN A 164 7.82 17.51 -7.60
N LEU A 165 7.02 16.80 -6.81
CA LEU A 165 7.16 15.35 -6.65
C LEU A 165 6.68 14.63 -7.92
N VAL A 166 7.59 13.86 -8.53
CA VAL A 166 7.30 13.07 -9.73
C VAL A 166 7.26 11.59 -9.35
N PRO A 167 6.08 10.93 -9.42
CA PRO A 167 5.93 9.58 -8.87
C PRO A 167 6.51 8.48 -9.74
N ALA A 168 6.75 8.71 -11.03
CA ALA A 168 7.15 7.68 -11.97
C ALA A 168 8.28 8.16 -12.89
N TRP A 169 9.26 7.30 -13.08
CA TRP A 169 10.43 7.55 -13.91
C TRP A 169 10.73 6.32 -14.76
N ARG A 170 11.21 6.54 -15.98
CA ARG A 170 11.70 5.49 -16.86
C ARG A 170 13.18 5.67 -17.17
N VAL A 171 13.85 4.55 -17.44
CA VAL A 171 15.22 4.57 -17.96
C VAL A 171 15.18 5.09 -19.41
N ALA A 172 16.06 6.05 -19.70
CA ALA A 172 16.28 6.57 -21.05
C ALA A 172 17.37 5.75 -21.77
N PRO A 173 17.42 5.76 -23.11
CA PRO A 173 18.41 4.97 -23.87
C PRO A 173 19.87 5.28 -23.54
N ASP A 174 20.16 6.47 -22.98
CA ASP A 174 21.48 6.90 -22.53
C ASP A 174 21.82 6.42 -21.11
N GLY A 175 20.95 5.63 -20.47
CA GLY A 175 21.07 5.18 -19.09
C GLY A 175 20.61 6.20 -18.05
N GLY A 176 20.14 7.38 -18.47
CA GLY A 176 19.55 8.39 -17.61
C GLY A 176 18.13 8.04 -17.15
N TRP A 177 17.55 8.90 -16.31
CA TRP A 177 16.15 8.80 -15.88
C TRP A 177 15.36 10.00 -16.36
N VAL A 178 14.23 9.75 -17.00
CA VAL A 178 13.27 10.79 -17.42
C VAL A 178 11.90 10.54 -16.79
N PRO A 179 11.14 11.61 -16.47
CA PRO A 179 9.78 11.47 -15.96
C PRO A 179 8.93 10.56 -16.85
N TYR A 180 8.11 9.73 -16.22
CA TYR A 180 7.12 8.89 -16.89
C TYR A 180 5.72 9.42 -16.53
N PRO A 181 4.78 9.50 -17.50
CA PRO A 181 3.52 10.22 -17.30
C PRO A 181 2.46 9.46 -16.48
N ASP A 182 2.69 8.19 -16.10
CA ASP A 182 1.68 7.37 -15.42
C ASP A 182 2.28 6.55 -14.25
N PRO A 183 1.93 6.89 -12.98
CA PRO A 183 1.11 8.03 -12.56
C PRO A 183 1.77 9.39 -12.87
N PRO A 184 0.99 10.46 -13.06
CA PRO A 184 1.53 11.78 -13.36
C PRO A 184 1.96 12.55 -12.11
N ALA A 185 2.77 13.59 -12.30
CA ALA A 185 3.07 14.57 -11.25
C ALA A 185 1.78 15.16 -10.66
N GLY A 186 1.78 15.41 -9.35
CA GLY A 186 0.57 15.82 -8.61
C GLY A 186 -0.35 14.68 -8.19
N TRP A 187 -0.01 13.41 -8.47
CA TRP A 187 -0.75 12.26 -7.96
C TRP A 187 -0.81 12.28 -6.42
N SER A 188 -2.03 12.29 -5.86
CA SER A 188 -2.33 12.47 -4.43
C SER A 188 -1.55 11.54 -3.52
N ARG A 189 -1.28 10.30 -3.98
CA ARG A 189 -0.63 9.25 -3.18
C ARG A 189 0.90 9.29 -3.23
N THR A 190 1.51 10.17 -4.03
CA THR A 190 2.98 10.26 -4.16
C THR A 190 3.66 10.51 -2.82
N ALA A 191 3.29 11.60 -2.14
CA ALA A 191 3.88 11.97 -0.85
C ALA A 191 3.53 10.95 0.26
N PRO A 192 2.27 10.48 0.40
CA PRO A 192 1.93 9.44 1.37
C PRO A 192 2.72 8.14 1.19
N TRP A 193 2.88 7.64 -0.04
CA TRP A 193 3.67 6.42 -0.28
C TRP A 193 5.14 6.58 0.04
N LEU A 194 5.74 7.72 -0.36
CA LEU A 194 7.12 8.02 -0.04
C LEU A 194 7.33 8.13 1.47
N THR A 195 6.45 8.85 2.17
CA THR A 195 6.55 9.05 3.63
C THR A 195 6.37 7.74 4.39
N LEU A 196 5.43 6.89 3.96
CA LEU A 196 5.23 5.57 4.56
C LEU A 196 6.49 4.70 4.45
N ALA A 197 7.08 4.64 3.26
CA ALA A 197 8.30 3.88 3.03
C ALA A 197 9.51 4.40 3.83
N LEU A 198 9.63 5.73 3.97
CA LEU A 198 10.67 6.34 4.78
C LEU A 198 10.48 6.03 6.26
N ALA A 199 9.24 6.08 6.76
CA ALA A 199 8.93 5.69 8.13
C ALA A 199 9.24 4.21 8.39
N ASP A 200 8.92 3.32 7.43
CA ASP A 200 9.27 1.89 7.49
C ASP A 200 10.79 1.64 7.52
N ALA A 201 11.58 2.52 6.89
CA ALA A 201 13.05 2.47 6.94
C ALA A 201 13.65 3.11 8.21
N GLY A 202 12.83 3.68 9.10
CA GLY A 202 13.29 4.44 10.26
C GLY A 202 13.85 5.83 9.91
N CYS A 203 13.53 6.35 8.73
CA CYS A 203 13.92 7.68 8.28
C CYS A 203 12.82 8.70 8.58
N VAL A 204 13.21 9.94 8.91
CA VAL A 204 12.28 11.05 9.09
C VAL A 204 12.28 11.92 7.85
N PHE A 205 11.11 12.07 7.22
CA PHE A 205 10.90 12.95 6.08
C PHE A 205 9.65 13.79 6.30
N THR A 206 9.79 15.10 6.14
CA THR A 206 8.66 16.03 6.12
C THR A 206 8.24 16.22 4.67
N SER A 207 7.16 15.56 4.25
CA SER A 207 6.58 15.87 2.94
C SER A 207 5.99 17.28 2.95
N PRO A 208 5.86 17.92 1.78
CA PRO A 208 4.95 19.06 1.64
C PRO A 208 3.52 18.65 2.02
N ASP A 209 2.70 19.64 2.37
CA ASP A 209 1.29 19.43 2.73
C ASP A 209 0.55 18.67 1.61
N PRO A 210 -0.35 17.73 1.96
CA PRO A 210 -1.08 16.94 0.98
C PRO A 210 -1.84 17.85 0.00
N VAL A 211 -1.73 17.53 -1.28
CA VAL A 211 -2.40 18.25 -2.37
C VAL A 211 -3.92 18.13 -2.21
N ALA A 212 -4.64 19.22 -2.48
CA ALA A 212 -6.05 19.46 -2.21
C ALA A 212 -7.07 18.54 -2.93
N THR A 213 -6.65 17.47 -3.62
CA THR A 213 -7.58 16.52 -4.24
C THR A 213 -8.21 15.64 -3.14
N PRO A 214 -9.55 15.49 -3.06
CA PRO A 214 -10.18 14.64 -2.07
C PRO A 214 -9.96 13.18 -2.44
N ASP A 215 -8.81 12.63 -2.02
CA ASP A 215 -8.53 11.21 -2.04
C ASP A 215 -8.29 10.75 -0.61
N THR A 216 -9.36 10.24 0.03
CA THR A 216 -9.31 9.77 1.41
C THR A 216 -8.30 8.64 1.61
N SER A 217 -7.97 7.88 0.56
CA SER A 217 -6.96 6.83 0.65
C SER A 217 -5.55 7.40 0.83
N ALA A 218 -5.22 8.52 0.16
CA ALA A 218 -3.96 9.23 0.35
C ALA A 218 -3.80 9.72 1.80
N VAL A 219 -4.88 10.25 2.39
CA VAL A 219 -4.91 10.69 3.79
C VAL A 219 -4.73 9.51 4.75
N ALA A 220 -5.41 8.38 4.50
CA ALA A 220 -5.29 7.18 5.32
C ALA A 220 -3.87 6.59 5.30
N ILE A 221 -3.22 6.57 4.14
CA ILE A 221 -1.81 6.16 4.00
C ILE A 221 -0.90 7.10 4.81
N GLN A 222 -1.12 8.42 4.68
CA GLN A 222 -0.34 9.43 5.40
C GLN A 222 -0.49 9.31 6.93
N VAL A 223 -1.69 8.99 7.41
CA VAL A 223 -1.95 8.70 8.83
C VAL A 223 -1.07 7.56 9.31
N VAL A 224 -1.02 6.43 8.60
CA VAL A 224 -0.22 5.28 9.02
C VAL A 224 1.26 5.63 9.01
N ALA A 225 1.73 6.38 8.01
CA ALA A 225 3.11 6.88 7.97
C ALA A 225 3.44 7.73 9.21
N LEU A 226 2.56 8.68 9.58
CA LEU A 226 2.74 9.53 10.75
C LEU A 226 2.74 8.73 12.06
N LEU A 227 1.93 7.67 12.16
CA LEU A 227 1.88 6.81 13.35
C LEU A 227 3.13 5.94 13.52
N LYS A 228 3.90 5.71 12.45
CA LYS A 228 5.19 5.02 12.50
C LYS A 228 6.35 5.94 12.89
N LEU A 229 6.18 7.26 12.79
CA LEU A 229 7.20 8.23 13.19
C LEU A 229 7.23 8.43 14.71
N PRO A 230 8.42 8.61 15.32
CA PRO A 230 8.53 8.86 16.74
C PRO A 230 8.00 10.25 17.14
N GLY A 231 7.46 10.35 18.36
CA GLY A 231 7.10 11.62 18.99
C GLY A 231 5.60 11.94 19.01
N ALA A 232 5.21 12.85 19.90
CA ALA A 232 3.80 13.21 20.11
C ALA A 232 3.19 13.99 18.93
N ARG A 233 3.97 14.87 18.28
CA ARG A 233 3.47 15.73 17.21
C ARG A 233 2.94 14.95 15.98
N PRO A 234 3.68 13.97 15.41
CA PRO A 234 3.14 13.12 14.34
C PRO A 234 1.89 12.35 14.77
N ARG A 235 1.88 11.81 16.00
CA ARG A 235 0.74 11.08 16.56
C ARG A 235 -0.50 11.94 16.70
N ASP A 236 -0.37 13.16 17.21
CA ASP A 236 -1.48 14.11 17.35
C ASP A 236 -2.03 14.55 15.99
N GLN A 237 -1.15 14.72 15.01
CA GLN A 237 -1.55 15.02 13.63
C GLN A 237 -2.33 13.86 13.01
N ALA A 238 -1.83 12.63 13.14
CA ALA A 238 -2.54 11.44 12.69
C ALA A 238 -3.91 11.29 13.35
N ALA A 239 -4.01 11.55 14.65
CA ALA A 239 -5.28 11.50 15.38
C ALA A 239 -6.31 12.53 14.87
N ARG A 240 -5.88 13.73 14.49
CA ARG A 240 -6.75 14.73 13.85
C ARG A 240 -7.23 14.27 12.48
N MET A 241 -6.30 13.84 11.62
CA MET A 241 -6.63 13.35 10.27
C MET A 241 -7.57 12.14 10.31
N LEU A 242 -7.36 11.20 11.24
CA LEU A 242 -8.27 10.06 11.46
C LEU A 242 -9.67 10.52 11.89
N ARG A 243 -9.75 11.49 12.80
CA ARG A 243 -11.03 12.05 13.21
C ARG A 243 -11.76 12.65 12.02
N ASP A 244 -11.06 13.42 11.18
CA ASP A 244 -11.65 14.06 10.01
C ASP A 244 -12.11 13.04 8.96
N LEU A 245 -11.35 11.95 8.74
CA LEU A 245 -11.79 10.84 7.90
C LEU A 245 -13.05 10.16 8.45
N VAL A 246 -13.07 9.84 9.75
CA VAL A 246 -14.18 9.13 10.39
C VAL A 246 -15.45 9.97 10.40
N THR A 247 -15.37 11.26 10.73
CA THR A 247 -16.54 12.15 10.78
C THR A 247 -16.99 12.56 9.39
N GLY A 248 -16.05 12.90 8.51
CA GLY A 248 -16.31 13.43 7.18
C GLY A 248 -16.74 12.36 6.17
N HIS A 249 -16.06 11.22 6.15
CA HIS A 249 -16.06 10.32 4.99
C HIS A 249 -16.48 8.88 5.30
N VAL A 250 -16.56 8.48 6.58
CA VAL A 250 -17.03 7.13 6.91
C VAL A 250 -18.54 7.05 6.98
N ARG A 251 -19.16 6.16 6.19
CA ARG A 251 -20.61 5.91 6.18
C ARG A 251 -20.90 4.42 6.14
N ALA A 252 -21.67 3.92 7.12
CA ALA A 252 -21.97 2.48 7.25
C ALA A 252 -20.72 1.58 7.19
N GLY A 253 -19.60 2.06 7.76
CA GLY A 253 -18.34 1.33 7.80
C GLY A 253 -17.53 1.34 6.50
N ARG A 254 -17.91 2.16 5.50
CA ARG A 254 -17.19 2.46 4.25
C ARG A 254 -16.37 3.72 4.39
N LEU A 255 -15.12 3.74 3.95
CA LEU A 255 -14.41 5.00 3.71
C LEU A 255 -14.71 5.50 2.30
N LEU A 256 -15.51 6.57 2.17
CA LEU A 256 -15.89 7.15 0.88
C LEU A 256 -14.89 8.22 0.39
N ASP A 257 -15.18 8.81 -0.78
CA ASP A 257 -14.39 9.88 -1.42
C ASP A 257 -12.91 9.52 -1.66
N GLY A 258 -12.64 8.24 -1.92
CA GLY A 258 -11.37 7.80 -2.48
C GLY A 258 -11.34 7.99 -4.00
N CYS A 259 -10.16 8.22 -4.56
CA CYS A 259 -9.99 8.41 -6.01
C CYS A 259 -8.98 7.41 -6.60
N TYR A 260 -9.42 6.43 -7.40
CA TYR A 260 -8.50 5.45 -7.99
C TYR A 260 -7.66 6.05 -9.12
N ASP A 261 -8.29 6.47 -10.22
CA ASP A 261 -7.61 7.06 -11.38
C ASP A 261 -8.41 8.26 -11.92
N PRO A 262 -8.04 9.50 -11.54
CA PRO A 262 -8.73 10.70 -11.99
C PRO A 262 -8.55 10.97 -13.48
N HIS A 263 -7.43 10.56 -14.08
CA HIS A 263 -7.15 10.81 -15.49
C HIS A 263 -8.01 9.96 -16.41
N ARG A 264 -8.30 8.72 -15.99
CA ARG A 264 -9.19 7.80 -16.72
C ARG A 264 -10.63 7.86 -16.23
N GLY A 265 -10.94 8.68 -15.23
CA GLY A 265 -12.28 8.81 -14.67
C GLY A 265 -12.76 7.55 -13.94
N VAL A 266 -11.84 6.70 -13.45
CA VAL A 266 -12.18 5.43 -12.79
C VAL A 266 -12.22 5.65 -11.28
N ALA A 267 -13.37 5.33 -10.68
CA ALA A 267 -13.59 5.32 -9.23
C ALA A 267 -13.08 6.59 -8.53
N THR A 268 -13.51 7.77 -8.99
CA THR A 268 -12.97 9.08 -8.58
C THR A 268 -13.50 9.59 -7.24
N ARG A 269 -14.57 8.98 -6.73
CA ARG A 269 -15.21 9.28 -5.43
C ARG A 269 -15.84 8.02 -4.82
N HIS A 270 -15.06 6.97 -4.66
CA HIS A 270 -15.53 5.63 -4.32
C HIS A 270 -14.97 5.15 -2.98
N GLU A 271 -15.52 4.06 -2.47
CA GLU A 271 -14.84 3.26 -1.46
C GLU A 271 -13.71 2.48 -2.13
N LEU A 272 -12.51 2.50 -1.53
CA LEU A 272 -11.32 1.86 -2.10
C LEU A 272 -10.76 0.85 -1.09
N VAL A 273 -10.47 -0.38 -1.54
CA VAL A 273 -10.03 -1.45 -0.64
C VAL A 273 -8.75 -1.10 0.15
N TRP A 274 -7.82 -0.37 -0.47
CA TRP A 274 -6.62 0.09 0.23
C TRP A 274 -6.93 1.24 1.20
N GLY A 275 -7.89 2.11 0.87
CA GLY A 275 -8.36 3.17 1.78
C GLY A 275 -8.94 2.58 3.07
N ASP A 276 -9.81 1.58 2.95
CA ASP A 276 -10.37 0.88 4.12
C ASP A 276 -9.30 0.18 4.94
N PHE A 277 -8.34 -0.48 4.28
CA PHE A 277 -7.22 -1.11 4.96
C PHE A 277 -6.40 -0.12 5.78
N PHE A 278 -5.91 0.97 5.17
CA PHE A 278 -5.06 1.95 5.87
C PHE A 278 -5.83 2.71 6.96
N LEU A 279 -7.13 2.98 6.77
CA LEU A 279 -7.94 3.55 7.84
C LEU A 279 -8.12 2.58 9.01
N ALA A 280 -8.42 1.30 8.75
CA ALA A 280 -8.57 0.30 9.80
C ALA A 280 -7.27 0.07 10.57
N VAL A 281 -6.14 -0.02 9.86
CA VAL A 281 -4.79 -0.11 10.44
C VAL A 281 -4.45 1.13 11.24
N GLY A 282 -4.68 2.33 10.69
CA GLY A 282 -4.42 3.59 11.39
C GLY A 282 -5.20 3.71 12.69
N LEU A 283 -6.48 3.31 12.70
CA LEU A 283 -7.29 3.25 13.91
C LEU A 283 -6.73 2.23 14.92
N ALA A 284 -6.36 1.02 14.46
CA ALA A 284 -5.81 -0.02 15.32
C ALA A 284 -4.47 0.37 15.96
N ILE A 285 -3.58 1.04 15.21
CA ILE A 285 -2.31 1.55 15.74
C ILE A 285 -2.57 2.69 16.74
N LEU A 286 -3.48 3.62 16.42
CA LEU A 286 -3.78 4.75 17.29
C LEU A 286 -4.36 4.28 18.64
N THR A 287 -5.21 3.26 18.65
CA THR A 287 -5.80 2.70 19.88
C THR A 287 -4.90 1.70 20.61
N GLY A 288 -3.73 1.37 20.05
CA GLY A 288 -2.80 0.39 20.62
C GLY A 288 -3.26 -1.07 20.47
N ALA A 289 -4.21 -1.33 19.56
CA ALA A 289 -4.67 -2.68 19.27
C ALA A 289 -3.63 -3.51 18.48
N ILE A 290 -2.75 -2.84 17.72
CA ILE A 290 -1.59 -3.45 17.06
C ILE A 290 -0.36 -2.54 17.16
N ASP A 291 0.83 -3.11 17.03
CA ASP A 291 2.09 -2.36 16.94
C ASP A 291 2.20 -1.63 15.59
N PRO A 292 2.74 -0.40 15.53
CA PRO A 292 2.90 0.35 14.28
C PRO A 292 3.60 -0.41 13.15
N PHE A 293 4.51 -1.34 13.45
CA PHE A 293 5.30 -2.07 12.46
C PHE A 293 4.79 -3.51 12.21
N THR A 294 3.59 -3.85 12.70
CA THR A 294 2.92 -5.12 12.37
C THR A 294 2.68 -5.26 10.86
N CYS A 295 2.38 -4.14 10.21
CA CYS A 295 2.11 -4.00 8.78
C CYS A 295 2.48 -2.60 8.30
#